data_AF-G5N8L4-F1
#
_entry.id   AF-G5N8L4-F1
#
_cell.length_a   1.000
_cell.length_b   1.000
_cell.length_c   1.000
_cell.angle_alpha   90.00
_cell.angle_beta   90.00
_cell.angle_gamma   90.00
#
_symmetry.space_group_name_H-M   'P 1'
#
loop_
_entity.id
_entity.type
_entity.pdbx_description
1 polymer ?
#
loop_
_entity_poly.entity_id
_entity_poly.type
_entity_poly.pdbx_seq_one_letter_code
_entity_poly.pdbx_strand_id
1 'polypeptide(L)' 'MMQPLYLVGPRGCGKTTIGMALAQATGFRFADTDRWLQSHVQMSVADIVEKEGWGGFRARET' A
#
# COMPACT_ATOMS: atom_id res chain seq x y z
N MET A 1 23.94 4.72 -1.11
CA MET A 1 22.66 5.17 -0.50
C MET A 1 21.72 3.98 -0.42
N MET A 2 20.93 3.85 0.65
CA MET A 2 19.89 2.83 0.74
C MET A 2 18.68 3.28 -0.10
N GLN A 3 18.35 2.56 -1.17
CA GLN A 3 17.16 2.86 -1.99
C GLN A 3 15.94 2.08 -1.47
N PRO A 4 14.73 2.67 -1.52
CA PRO A 4 13.51 1.94 -1.20
C PRO A 4 13.27 0.80 -2.22
N LEU A 5 12.76 -0.32 -1.72
CA LEU A 5 12.34 -1.48 -2.51
C LEU A 5 10.82 -1.42 -2.70
N TYR A 6 10.36 -1.44 -3.95
CA TYR A 6 8.93 -1.45 -4.27
C TYR A 6 8.49 -2.85 -4.68
N LEU A 7 7.46 -3.38 -4.01
CA LEU A 7 6.82 -4.62 -4.40
C LEU A 7 5.58 -4.30 -5.24
N VAL A 8 5.56 -4.72 -6.50
CA VAL A 8 4.46 -4.49 -7.44
C VAL A 8 3.80 -5.81 -7.84
N GLY A 9 2.51 -5.75 -8.17
CA GLY A 9 1.71 -6.92 -8.54
C GLY A 9 0.25 -6.79 -8.12
N PRO A 10 -0.64 -7.68 -8.58
CA PRO A 10 -2.07 -7.61 -8.27
C PRO A 10 -2.38 -7.80 -6.78
N ARG A 11 -3.56 -7.36 -6.33
CA ARG A 11 -4.03 -7.66 -4.96
C ARG A 11 -4.13 -9.18 -4.77
N GLY A 12 -3.79 -9.65 -3.57
CA GLY A 12 -3.81 -11.09 -3.25
C GLY A 12 -2.56 -11.89 -3.67
N CYS A 13 -1.61 -11.31 -4.43
CA CYS A 13 -0.39 -12.06 -4.83
C CYS A 13 0.70 -12.16 -3.74
N GLY A 14 0.38 -11.84 -2.48
CA GLY A 14 1.29 -12.02 -1.35
C GLY A 14 2.29 -10.88 -1.06
N LYS A 15 2.15 -9.70 -1.69
CA LYS A 15 3.08 -8.55 -1.49
C LYS A 15 3.27 -8.17 -0.02
N THR A 16 2.19 -8.08 0.74
CA THR A 16 2.26 -7.72 2.17
C THR A 16 3.01 -8.80 2.96
N THR A 17 2.72 -10.08 2.72
CA THR A 17 3.38 -11.20 3.40
C THR A 17 4.88 -11.24 3.10
N ILE A 18 5.26 -11.17 1.82
CA ILE A 18 6.67 -11.18 1.41
C ILE A 18 7.40 -9.91 1.83
N GLY A 19 6.76 -8.75 1.75
CA GLY A 19 7.35 -7.48 2.16
C GLY A 19 7.68 -7.42 3.64
N MET A 20 6.81 -7.95 4.51
CA MET A 20 7.10 -8.07 5.95
C MET A 20 8.29 -9.01 6.21
N ALA A 21 8.32 -10.17 5.56
CA ALA A 21 9.44 -11.11 5.70
C ALA A 21 10.77 -10.53 5.19
N LEU A 22 10.74 -9.84 4.04
CA LEU A 22 11.89 -9.16 3.47
C LEU A 22 12.41 -8.06 4.40
N ALA A 23 11.52 -7.24 4.94
CA ALA A 23 11.87 -6.18 5.88
C ALA A 23 12.56 -6.73 7.14
N GLN A 24 12.03 -7.82 7.70
CA GLN A 24 12.65 -8.49 8.84
C GLN A 24 14.04 -9.04 8.51
N ALA A 25 14.22 -9.63 7.31
CA ALA A 25 15.49 -10.24 6.90
C ALA A 25 16.59 -9.20 6.58
N THR A 26 16.22 -8.00 6.15
CA THR A 26 17.18 -6.95 5.70
C THR A 26 17.31 -5.79 6.67
N GLY A 27 16.52 -5.75 7.75
CA GLY A 27 16.45 -4.62 8.68
C GLY A 27 15.74 -3.39 8.10
N PHE A 28 14.99 -3.56 7.01
CA PHE A 28 14.18 -2.49 6.43
C PHE A 28 12.90 -2.28 7.24
N ARG A 29 12.26 -1.12 7.06
CA ARG A 29 10.89 -0.91 7.49
C ARG A 29 9.94 -1.31 6.37
N PHE A 30 8.84 -1.97 6.72
CA PHE A 30 7.77 -2.30 5.79
C PHE A 30 6.69 -1.20 5.81
N ALA A 31 6.22 -0.80 4.63
CA ALA A 31 5.08 0.10 4.45
C ALA A 31 4.15 -0.45 3.37
N ASP A 32 2.85 -0.36 3.60
CA ASP A 32 1.80 -0.75 2.65
C ASP A 32 1.03 0.51 2.25
N THR A 33 1.01 0.83 0.95
CA THR A 33 0.46 2.08 0.42
C THR A 33 -1.05 2.18 0.63
N ASP A 34 -1.79 1.07 0.50
CA ASP A 34 -3.23 1.04 0.74
C ASP A 34 -3.51 1.37 2.21
N ARG A 35 -2.78 0.75 3.14
CA ARG A 35 -2.95 1.01 4.58
C ARG A 35 -2.55 2.43 4.98
N TRP A 36 -1.46 2.94 4.41
CA TRP A 36 -1.02 4.31 4.65
C TRP A 36 -2.08 5.32 4.18
N LEU A 37 -2.65 5.12 2.99
CA LEU A 37 -3.69 6.00 2.48
C LEU A 37 -4.94 5.96 3.37
N GLN A 38 -5.40 4.77 3.75
CA GLN A 38 -6.56 4.59 4.64
C GLN A 38 -6.37 5.30 5.99
N SER A 39 -5.18 5.26 6.58
CA SER A 39 -4.91 5.96 7.84
C SER A 39 -4.87 7.48 7.68
N HIS A 40 -4.52 7.99 6.49
CA HIS A 40 -4.50 9.44 6.24
C HIS A 40 -5.89 10.01 5.96
N VAL A 41 -6.72 9.28 5.20
CA VAL A 41 -8.05 9.73 4.78
C VAL A 41 -9.17 9.32 5.73
N GLN A 42 -8.88 8.45 6.72
CA GLN A 42 -9.87 7.92 7.67
C GLN A 42 -11.08 7.28 6.98
N MET A 43 -10.84 6.63 5.84
CA MET A 43 -11.84 5.94 5.03
C MET A 43 -11.27 4.62 4.51
N SER A 44 -12.13 3.61 4.37
CA SER A 44 -11.75 2.37 3.71
C SER A 44 -11.60 2.58 2.19
N VAL A 45 -10.91 1.66 1.50
CA VAL A 45 -10.86 1.69 0.01
C VAL A 45 -12.27 1.61 -0.56
N ALA A 46 -13.16 0.82 0.06
CA ALA A 46 -14.55 0.70 -0.36
C ALA A 46 -15.27 2.05 -0.25
N ASP A 47 -15.10 2.77 0.86
CA ASP A 47 -15.76 4.07 1.07
C ASP A 47 -15.27 5.12 0.05
N ILE A 48 -13.98 5.10 -0.30
CA ILE A 48 -13.41 6.01 -1.31
C ILE A 48 -13.99 5.68 -2.68
N VAL A 49 -14.00 4.39 -3.06
CA VAL A 49 -14.51 3.95 -4.36
C VAL A 49 -16.02 4.19 -4.48
N GLU A 50 -16.78 4.05 -3.39
CA GLU A 50 -18.21 4.37 -3.37
C GLU A 50 -18.47 5.86 -3.61
N LYS A 51 -17.67 6.75 -3.00
CA LYS A 51 -17.86 8.21 -3.13
C LYS A 51 -17.24 8.83 -4.38
N GLU A 52 -16.10 8.33 -4.82
CA GLU A 52 -15.24 8.98 -5.83
C GLU A 52 -14.92 8.07 -7.03
N GLY A 53 -15.38 6.83 -7.00
CA GLY A 53 -15.01 5.81 -7.97
C GLY A 53 -13.54 5.39 -7.87
N TRP A 54 -13.13 4.48 -8.76
CA TRP A 54 -11.72 4.06 -8.85
C TRP A 54 -10.80 5.22 -9.26
N GLY A 55 -11.28 6.16 -10.06
CA GLY A 55 -10.50 7.34 -10.46
C GLY A 55 -10.05 8.18 -9.28
N GLY A 56 -10.96 8.46 -8.34
CA GLY A 56 -10.63 9.19 -7.10
C GLY A 56 -9.66 8.43 -6.21
N PHE A 57 -9.85 7.11 -6.05
CA PHE A 57 -8.88 6.27 -5.33
C PHE A 57 -7.48 6.34 -5.93
N ARG A 58 -7.34 6.18 -7.26
CA ARG A 58 -6.05 6.24 -7.96
C ARG A 58 -5.39 7.62 -7.88
N ALA A 59 -6.16 8.69 -7.91
CA ALA A 59 -5.65 10.05 -7.76
C ALA A 59 -5.03 10.32 -6.37
N ARG A 60 -5.35 9.50 -5.37
CA ARG A 60 -4.84 9.61 -3.99
C ARG A 60 -3.61 8.73 -3.70
N GLU A 61 -3.21 7.86 -4.63
CA GLU A 61 -1.98 7.04 -4.51
C GLU A 61 -0.71 7.86 -4.83
N THR A 62 -0.53 9.02 -4.19
CA THR A 62 0.60 9.96 -4.38
C THR A 62 1.54 10.01 -3.20
#